data_AF-X8CBM2-F1
#
_entry.id   AF-X8CBM2-F1
#
_cell.length_a   1.000
_cell.length_b   1.000
_cell.length_c   1.000
_cell.angle_alpha   90.00
_cell.angle_beta   90.00
_cell.angle_gamma   90.00
#
_symmetry.space_group_name_H-M   'P 1'
#
loop_
_entity.id
_entity.type
_entity.pdbx_description
1 polymer ?
#
loop_
_entity_poly.entity_id
_entity_poly.type
_entity_poly.pdbx_seq_one_letter_code
_entity_poly.pdbx_strand_id
1 'polypeptide(L)'
;MLGGTYNEPNTNLTSPETTIRNLVHGMGFQRHVLGADPATAWQLDVFGHDPQFPGLAADAGLTSSSWARGPHHQWGPMHSDGGLGGMQFCSEFEWISPSGRGLLTHYMPAHYSAGWWMDSATTLREASDATYELFDQLKTVALTRNVLLPVGTDYTPPNTWVTAIHRDWAARYTWPRFVCALPREFFAAVRAELAQRGCEPSPQTRDMNPIYTGKDVSYIDTKQANRAAENAVLAAERFAVFAALATGADYPHAALAKAWVQLAYGAHHDAITGSESDQVYLDLLTGWRDAWELGRAARDASLALLSGAIEGDVVVWNPLAHPRTDLVTARIDPPLPAGVQVLDADGAELPALVQHDGSSVTWLARDVGSLGWRAYRLAPADQAAGWAAVPGSVIANEHYRLEVDAARGGAVASLIDLSAQGGRELIAEGRVGNELAVYEEYPSHPTQGEGPWHLLPKGPVVCSSESPARVRAFRGPLGERVVVRGRIGTLLRYTQTLTLWRGVARVDCRTTIDDFTGADQLVRLRWPCPVPGAMPVSEVGDAVVGRGFALLHDGPRAVDTARHLWALDNPAYGWFGLSSAARVRVSGPGCGRSRSPRWCLRRRRCPGRWRAS
;
A
#
# COMPACT_ATOMS: atom_id res chain seq x y z
N MET A 1 -23.53 -11.68 -15.56
CA MET A 1 -22.18 -11.12 -15.45
C MET A 1 -21.79 -10.96 -14.00
N LEU A 2 -20.49 -10.86 -13.76
CA LEU A 2 -19.84 -11.02 -12.48
C LEU A 2 -18.58 -10.12 -12.45
N GLY A 3 -18.03 -9.85 -11.26
CA GLY A 3 -16.82 -9.06 -11.07
C GLY A 3 -17.10 -7.82 -10.24
N GLY A 4 -18.00 -6.95 -10.73
CA GLY A 4 -18.30 -5.68 -10.08
C GLY A 4 -17.16 -4.65 -10.15
N THR A 5 -16.04 -5.02 -10.74
CA THR A 5 -14.82 -4.23 -10.94
C THR A 5 -14.37 -4.32 -12.39
N TYR A 6 -13.49 -3.41 -12.83
CA TYR A 6 -12.96 -3.40 -14.19
C TYR A 6 -12.04 -4.61 -14.44
N ASN A 7 -11.24 -5.00 -13.44
CA ASN A 7 -10.45 -6.23 -13.40
C ASN A 7 -10.45 -6.81 -11.96
N GLU A 8 -9.47 -7.65 -11.59
CA GLU A 8 -9.24 -8.07 -10.20
C GLU A 8 -8.10 -7.22 -9.57
N PRO A 9 -8.40 -6.02 -9.04
CA PRO A 9 -7.35 -5.08 -8.65
C PRO A 9 -6.70 -5.46 -7.32
N ASN A 10 -5.38 -5.33 -7.23
CA ASN A 10 -4.67 -5.34 -5.96
C ASN A 10 -4.76 -3.97 -5.30
N THR A 11 -5.46 -3.94 -4.17
CA THR A 11 -5.77 -2.70 -3.47
C THR A 11 -4.59 -2.24 -2.61
N ASN A 12 -3.83 -3.18 -2.01
CA ASN A 12 -2.73 -2.86 -1.09
C ASN A 12 -1.63 -1.97 -1.69
N LEU A 13 -1.46 -2.01 -3.02
CA LEU A 13 -0.39 -1.30 -3.75
C LEU A 13 -0.88 -0.13 -4.58
N THR A 14 -2.20 0.10 -4.63
CA THR A 14 -2.80 1.18 -5.40
C THR A 14 -3.45 2.20 -4.46
N SER A 15 -3.84 3.35 -5.00
CA SER A 15 -4.61 4.32 -4.22
C SER A 15 -6.05 3.86 -3.99
N PRO A 16 -6.67 4.29 -2.87
CA PRO A 16 -8.10 4.06 -2.67
C PRO A 16 -8.92 4.64 -3.83
N GLU A 17 -8.50 5.76 -4.41
CA GLU A 17 -9.15 6.32 -5.60
C GLU A 17 -9.06 5.35 -6.79
N THR A 18 -7.90 4.74 -7.08
CA THR A 18 -7.78 3.74 -8.16
C THR A 18 -8.71 2.53 -7.94
N THR A 19 -8.92 2.13 -6.68
CA THR A 19 -9.90 1.09 -6.32
C THR A 19 -11.34 1.55 -6.61
N ILE A 20 -11.68 2.78 -6.22
CA ILE A 20 -12.98 3.40 -6.51
C ILE A 20 -13.21 3.48 -8.03
N ARG A 21 -12.21 3.91 -8.80
CA ARG A 21 -12.29 3.98 -10.26
C ARG A 21 -12.44 2.61 -10.90
N ASN A 22 -11.76 1.58 -10.36
CA ASN A 22 -11.97 0.19 -10.76
C ASN A 22 -13.43 -0.25 -10.59
N LEU A 23 -14.04 0.06 -9.44
CA LEU A 23 -15.46 -0.22 -9.18
C LEU A 23 -16.36 0.57 -10.13
N VAL A 24 -16.13 1.88 -10.30
CA VAL A 24 -16.94 2.74 -11.17
C VAL A 24 -16.88 2.29 -12.63
N HIS A 25 -15.68 2.03 -13.17
CA HIS A 25 -15.52 1.57 -14.54
C HIS A 25 -16.13 0.17 -14.75
N GLY A 26 -15.89 -0.75 -13.81
CA GLY A 26 -16.46 -2.09 -13.84
C GLY A 26 -17.98 -2.09 -13.81
N MET A 27 -18.56 -1.50 -12.75
CA MET A 27 -20.01 -1.41 -12.59
C MET A 27 -20.67 -0.64 -13.74
N GLY A 28 -20.06 0.48 -14.16
CA GLY A 28 -20.57 1.31 -15.24
C GLY A 28 -20.63 0.55 -16.57
N PHE A 29 -19.56 -0.15 -16.94
CA PHE A 29 -19.55 -0.99 -18.14
C PHE A 29 -20.59 -2.12 -18.06
N GLN A 30 -20.60 -2.85 -16.94
CA GLN A 30 -21.50 -3.99 -16.79
C GLN A 30 -22.98 -3.59 -16.81
N ARG A 31 -23.34 -2.47 -16.17
CA ARG A 31 -24.73 -1.97 -16.14
C ARG A 31 -25.14 -1.27 -17.42
N HIS A 32 -24.35 -0.28 -17.88
CA HIS A 32 -24.79 0.64 -18.92
C HIS A 32 -24.48 0.17 -20.34
N VAL A 33 -23.44 -0.68 -20.51
CA VAL A 33 -23.08 -1.21 -21.84
C VAL A 33 -23.68 -2.59 -22.05
N LEU A 34 -23.54 -3.47 -21.05
CA LEU A 34 -23.96 -4.87 -21.17
C LEU A 34 -25.36 -5.16 -20.58
N GLY A 35 -26.01 -4.17 -19.96
CA GLY A 35 -27.35 -4.34 -19.38
C GLY A 35 -27.42 -5.34 -18.24
N ALA A 36 -26.29 -5.63 -17.58
CA ALA A 36 -26.20 -6.59 -16.50
C ALA A 36 -26.39 -5.95 -15.13
N ASP A 37 -26.65 -6.79 -14.12
CA ASP A 37 -26.77 -6.36 -12.72
C ASP A 37 -25.80 -7.17 -11.84
N PRO A 38 -24.51 -6.78 -11.79
CA PRO A 38 -23.55 -7.42 -10.91
C PRO A 38 -23.82 -7.08 -9.44
N ALA A 39 -23.83 -8.11 -8.59
CA ALA A 39 -24.08 -8.00 -7.16
C ALA A 39 -22.90 -8.49 -6.29
N THR A 40 -21.89 -9.09 -6.90
CA THR A 40 -20.78 -9.76 -6.23
C THR A 40 -19.44 -9.22 -6.72
N ALA A 41 -18.64 -8.70 -5.79
CA ALA A 41 -17.21 -8.44 -6.01
C ALA A 41 -16.48 -9.78 -6.14
N TRP A 42 -15.88 -10.05 -7.30
CA TRP A 42 -15.18 -11.31 -7.55
C TRP A 42 -13.67 -11.05 -7.55
N GLN A 43 -12.98 -11.52 -6.53
CA GLN A 43 -11.57 -11.23 -6.25
C GLN A 43 -10.84 -12.52 -5.90
N LEU A 44 -10.77 -13.43 -6.87
CA LEU A 44 -10.34 -14.80 -6.63
C LEU A 44 -8.86 -14.86 -6.29
N ASP A 45 -8.06 -14.18 -7.10
CA ASP A 45 -6.62 -14.37 -7.13
C ASP A 45 -5.84 -13.16 -6.61
N VAL A 46 -6.54 -12.18 -6.06
CA VAL A 46 -5.90 -10.97 -5.55
C VAL A 46 -5.07 -11.26 -4.30
N PHE A 47 -3.85 -10.76 -4.28
CA PHE A 47 -2.88 -11.00 -3.21
C PHE A 47 -3.18 -10.15 -1.96
N GLY A 48 -4.33 -10.36 -1.33
CA GLY A 48 -4.77 -9.62 -0.16
C GLY A 48 -5.43 -8.27 -0.50
N HIS A 49 -6.21 -7.77 0.44
CA HIS A 49 -7.09 -6.62 0.26
C HIS A 49 -6.95 -5.60 1.38
N ASP A 50 -7.12 -4.32 1.06
CA ASP A 50 -7.22 -3.28 2.07
C ASP A 50 -8.47 -3.51 2.92
N PRO A 51 -8.40 -3.21 4.23
CA PRO A 51 -9.54 -3.42 5.11
C PRO A 51 -10.75 -2.57 4.74
N GLN A 52 -10.57 -1.50 3.96
CA GLN A 52 -11.66 -0.63 3.50
C GLN A 52 -12.37 -1.16 2.25
N PHE A 53 -11.79 -2.11 1.51
CA PHE A 53 -12.36 -2.67 0.28
C PHE A 53 -13.84 -3.10 0.38
N PRO A 54 -14.30 -3.88 1.39
CA PRO A 54 -15.72 -4.25 1.46
C PRO A 54 -16.64 -3.04 1.65
N GLY A 55 -16.15 -1.96 2.29
CA GLY A 55 -16.89 -0.72 2.41
C GLY A 55 -17.05 -0.01 1.07
N LEU A 56 -15.95 0.15 0.32
CA LEU A 56 -15.96 0.76 -1.02
C LEU A 56 -16.85 0.00 -2.00
N ALA A 57 -16.74 -1.34 -2.00
CA ALA A 57 -17.58 -2.20 -2.84
C ALA A 57 -19.07 -2.11 -2.46
N ALA A 58 -19.39 -2.00 -1.17
CA ALA A 58 -20.76 -1.77 -0.71
C ALA A 58 -21.30 -0.38 -1.12
N ASP A 59 -20.45 0.67 -1.12
CA ASP A 59 -20.81 2.01 -1.60
C ASP A 59 -21.04 2.03 -3.12
N ALA A 60 -20.31 1.20 -3.89
CA ALA A 60 -20.55 0.99 -5.32
C ALA A 60 -21.85 0.20 -5.62
N GLY A 61 -22.55 -0.28 -4.58
CA GLY A 61 -23.81 -1.00 -4.69
C GLY A 61 -23.67 -2.51 -4.90
N LEU A 62 -22.49 -3.08 -4.63
CA LEU A 62 -22.33 -4.53 -4.50
C LEU A 62 -22.90 -4.99 -3.15
N THR A 63 -23.38 -6.23 -3.10
CA THR A 63 -24.03 -6.79 -1.89
C THR A 63 -23.32 -8.03 -1.37
N SER A 64 -22.30 -8.50 -2.08
CA SER A 64 -21.52 -9.66 -1.71
C SER A 64 -20.10 -9.58 -2.26
N SER A 65 -19.19 -10.39 -1.69
CA SER A 65 -17.85 -10.57 -2.23
C SER A 65 -17.39 -12.03 -2.16
N SER A 66 -16.40 -12.40 -2.97
CA SER A 66 -15.76 -13.71 -2.89
C SER A 66 -14.28 -13.62 -3.19
N TRP A 67 -13.47 -14.30 -2.38
CA TRP A 67 -12.02 -14.35 -2.52
C TRP A 67 -11.45 -15.67 -2.02
N ALA A 68 -10.30 -16.08 -2.58
CA ALA A 68 -9.66 -17.36 -2.25
C ALA A 68 -8.40 -17.24 -1.40
N ARG A 69 -7.80 -16.05 -1.34
CA ARG A 69 -6.54 -15.80 -0.62
C ARG A 69 -6.82 -15.07 0.69
N GLY A 70 -6.29 -15.57 1.80
CA GLY A 70 -6.60 -15.00 3.11
C GLY A 70 -5.79 -15.54 4.29
N PRO A 71 -6.20 -15.25 5.53
CA PRO A 71 -5.34 -15.24 6.72
C PRO A 71 -4.89 -16.61 7.26
N HIS A 72 -5.16 -17.70 6.55
CA HIS A 72 -4.79 -19.06 6.94
C HIS A 72 -3.64 -19.60 6.07
N HIS A 73 -3.72 -19.35 4.75
CA HIS A 73 -2.73 -19.74 3.76
C HIS A 73 -3.08 -19.03 2.44
N GLN A 74 -2.09 -18.74 1.60
CA GLN A 74 -2.29 -18.12 0.29
C GLN A 74 -3.10 -18.99 -0.68
N TRP A 75 -3.09 -20.32 -0.48
CA TRP A 75 -3.93 -21.29 -1.23
C TRP A 75 -5.23 -21.68 -0.52
N GLY A 76 -5.58 -20.98 0.55
CA GLY A 76 -6.76 -21.28 1.35
C GLY A 76 -6.55 -22.34 2.44
N PRO A 77 -7.49 -22.49 3.39
CA PRO A 77 -7.32 -23.29 4.60
C PRO A 77 -7.09 -24.78 4.37
N MET A 78 -7.60 -25.38 3.28
CA MET A 78 -7.34 -26.79 2.97
C MET A 78 -5.86 -27.12 2.77
N HIS A 79 -5.06 -26.13 2.33
CA HIS A 79 -3.62 -26.27 2.14
C HIS A 79 -2.80 -25.87 3.37
N SER A 80 -3.47 -25.48 4.47
CA SER A 80 -2.81 -25.16 5.74
C SER A 80 -2.60 -26.39 6.62
N ASP A 81 -1.68 -26.34 7.58
CA ASP A 81 -1.44 -27.41 8.55
C ASP A 81 -2.70 -27.82 9.34
N GLY A 82 -3.63 -26.89 9.54
CA GLY A 82 -4.90 -27.13 10.25
C GLY A 82 -6.02 -27.67 9.37
N GLY A 83 -5.84 -27.69 8.05
CA GLY A 83 -6.89 -27.98 7.08
C GLY A 83 -8.14 -27.12 7.29
N LEU A 84 -9.31 -27.65 6.90
CA LEU A 84 -10.60 -27.01 7.16
C LEU A 84 -10.92 -26.86 8.65
N GLY A 85 -10.46 -27.80 9.49
CA GLY A 85 -10.67 -27.76 10.94
C GLY A 85 -9.97 -26.60 11.64
N GLY A 86 -8.99 -25.97 10.99
CA GLY A 86 -8.32 -24.77 11.47
C GLY A 86 -9.09 -23.47 11.26
N MET A 87 -10.19 -23.48 10.50
CA MET A 87 -10.98 -22.27 10.23
C MET A 87 -11.63 -21.73 11.51
N GLN A 88 -11.49 -20.42 11.73
CA GLN A 88 -12.00 -19.74 12.93
C GLN A 88 -13.40 -19.14 12.76
N PHE A 89 -13.92 -19.16 11.53
CA PHE A 89 -15.22 -18.66 11.12
C PHE A 89 -15.71 -19.49 9.92
N CYS A 90 -17.01 -19.48 9.64
CA CYS A 90 -17.58 -20.18 8.48
C CYS A 90 -17.04 -19.61 7.17
N SER A 91 -17.13 -20.37 6.08
CA SER A 91 -16.77 -19.88 4.75
C SER A 91 -17.58 -18.65 4.34
N GLU A 92 -18.81 -18.50 4.84
CA GLU A 92 -19.61 -17.28 4.69
C GLU A 92 -19.67 -16.45 5.99
N PHE A 93 -19.47 -15.14 5.87
CA PHE A 93 -19.47 -14.20 6.99
C PHE A 93 -19.70 -12.76 6.51
N GLU A 94 -20.00 -11.84 7.43
CA GLU A 94 -20.13 -10.42 7.12
C GLU A 94 -18.75 -9.75 7.23
N TRP A 95 -18.16 -9.33 6.12
CA TRP A 95 -16.87 -8.67 6.11
C TRP A 95 -17.05 -7.15 6.23
N ILE A 96 -16.63 -6.59 7.37
CA ILE A 96 -16.90 -5.20 7.74
C ILE A 96 -15.62 -4.38 7.70
N SER A 97 -15.69 -3.27 6.95
CA SER A 97 -14.63 -2.26 6.85
C SER A 97 -14.55 -1.35 8.08
N PRO A 98 -13.44 -0.61 8.28
CA PRO A 98 -13.34 0.44 9.29
C PRO A 98 -14.46 1.49 9.23
N SER A 99 -15.04 1.76 8.05
CA SER A 99 -16.21 2.64 7.91
C SER A 99 -17.51 2.10 8.55
N GLY A 100 -17.53 0.83 8.97
CA GLY A 100 -18.71 0.15 9.49
C GLY A 100 -19.61 -0.46 8.41
N ARG A 101 -19.35 -0.18 7.13
CA ARG A 101 -20.01 -0.84 5.99
C ARG A 101 -19.36 -2.20 5.69
N GLY A 102 -20.10 -3.11 5.08
CA GLY A 102 -19.61 -4.45 4.79
C GLY A 102 -20.37 -5.19 3.69
N LEU A 103 -19.89 -6.39 3.41
CA LEU A 103 -20.47 -7.31 2.43
C LEU A 103 -20.56 -8.72 3.02
N LEU A 104 -21.65 -9.43 2.68
CA LEU A 104 -21.69 -10.88 2.85
C LEU A 104 -20.64 -11.51 1.93
N THR A 105 -19.70 -12.22 2.53
CA THR A 105 -18.48 -12.64 1.87
C THR A 105 -18.34 -14.13 1.93
N HIS A 106 -17.85 -14.74 0.85
CA HIS A 106 -17.44 -16.14 0.80
C HIS A 106 -15.93 -16.25 0.65
N TYR A 107 -15.26 -16.82 1.65
CA TYR A 107 -13.86 -17.22 1.59
C TYR A 107 -13.78 -18.66 1.09
N MET A 108 -13.14 -18.87 -0.07
CA MET A 108 -13.08 -20.17 -0.74
C MET A 108 -12.11 -21.13 -0.01
N PRO A 109 -12.62 -22.11 0.77
CA PRO A 109 -11.75 -22.87 1.67
C PRO A 109 -10.80 -23.84 0.95
N ALA A 110 -11.19 -24.25 -0.25
CA ALA A 110 -10.48 -25.16 -1.14
C ALA A 110 -9.82 -24.44 -2.33
N HIS A 111 -9.64 -23.12 -2.23
CA HIS A 111 -9.23 -22.23 -3.33
C HIS A 111 -10.28 -22.09 -4.45
N TYR A 112 -10.03 -21.20 -5.42
CA TYR A 112 -10.95 -20.96 -6.53
C TYR A 112 -10.97 -22.07 -7.59
N SER A 113 -9.97 -22.95 -7.59
CA SER A 113 -9.87 -24.07 -8.54
C SER A 113 -10.53 -25.36 -8.06
N ALA A 114 -11.10 -25.36 -6.85
CA ALA A 114 -11.52 -26.57 -6.14
C ALA A 114 -12.39 -27.51 -6.98
N GLY A 115 -13.43 -26.98 -7.62
CA GLY A 115 -14.38 -27.75 -8.42
C GLY A 115 -13.89 -28.05 -9.83
N TRP A 116 -12.80 -27.43 -10.31
CA TRP A 116 -12.33 -27.65 -11.67
C TRP A 116 -11.77 -29.07 -11.87
N TRP A 117 -11.13 -29.64 -10.85
CA TRP A 117 -10.42 -30.92 -10.92
C TRP A 117 -11.30 -32.13 -11.26
N MET A 118 -12.64 -32.01 -11.22
CA MET A 118 -13.53 -33.03 -11.77
C MET A 118 -13.26 -33.31 -13.25
N ASP A 119 -12.61 -32.39 -13.98
CA ASP A 119 -12.22 -32.57 -15.39
C ASP A 119 -11.23 -33.73 -15.59
N SER A 120 -10.47 -34.10 -14.55
CA SER A 120 -9.55 -35.25 -14.61
C SER A 120 -10.25 -36.62 -14.61
N ALA A 121 -11.57 -36.66 -14.38
CA ALA A 121 -12.34 -37.88 -14.40
C ALA A 121 -12.55 -38.42 -15.83
N THR A 122 -12.49 -39.74 -15.97
CA THR A 122 -12.71 -40.41 -17.27
C THR A 122 -14.18 -40.69 -17.55
N THR A 123 -15.01 -40.69 -16.50
CA THR A 123 -16.45 -40.92 -16.60
C THR A 123 -17.25 -39.91 -15.78
N LEU A 124 -18.53 -39.72 -16.15
CA LEU A 124 -19.46 -38.89 -15.39
C LEU A 124 -19.64 -39.36 -13.94
N ARG A 125 -19.57 -40.68 -13.70
CA ARG A 125 -19.67 -41.24 -12.35
C ARG A 125 -18.48 -40.79 -11.50
N GLU A 126 -17.25 -40.97 -12.00
CA GLU A 126 -16.04 -40.51 -11.31
C GLU A 126 -16.07 -39.00 -11.03
N ALA A 127 -16.50 -38.20 -12.02
CA ALA A 127 -16.64 -36.75 -11.85
C ALA A 127 -17.67 -36.38 -10.77
N SER A 128 -18.78 -37.11 -10.72
CA SER A 128 -19.83 -36.94 -9.72
C SER A 128 -19.34 -37.32 -8.31
N ASP A 129 -18.62 -38.44 -8.19
CA ASP A 129 -18.08 -38.94 -6.93
C ASP A 129 -17.05 -37.94 -6.37
N ALA A 130 -16.12 -37.47 -7.21
CA ALA A 130 -15.14 -36.45 -6.82
C ALA A 130 -15.80 -35.12 -6.39
N THR A 131 -16.85 -34.69 -7.10
CA THR A 131 -17.61 -33.48 -6.74
C THR A 131 -18.32 -33.65 -5.40
N TYR A 132 -18.88 -34.83 -5.13
CA TYR A 132 -19.51 -35.15 -3.85
C TYR A 132 -18.50 -35.20 -2.70
N GLU A 133 -17.33 -35.80 -2.90
CA GLU A 133 -16.26 -35.83 -1.90
C GLU A 133 -15.81 -34.42 -1.51
N LEU A 134 -15.66 -33.51 -2.48
CA LEU A 134 -15.33 -32.12 -2.21
C LEU A 134 -16.46 -31.41 -1.44
N PHE A 135 -17.72 -31.61 -1.84
CA PHE A 135 -18.88 -31.08 -1.13
C PHE A 135 -18.93 -31.56 0.33
N ASP A 136 -18.66 -32.85 0.57
CA ASP A 136 -18.71 -33.46 1.89
C ASP A 136 -17.72 -32.82 2.87
N GLN A 137 -16.56 -32.39 2.35
CA GLN A 137 -15.56 -31.63 3.11
C GLN A 137 -16.02 -30.18 3.33
N LEU A 138 -16.39 -29.47 2.27
CA LEU A 138 -16.71 -28.04 2.33
C LEU A 138 -17.94 -27.73 3.19
N LYS A 139 -18.94 -28.61 3.23
CA LYS A 139 -20.15 -28.40 4.05
C LYS A 139 -19.84 -28.29 5.56
N THR A 140 -18.69 -28.79 6.01
CA THR A 140 -18.30 -28.77 7.43
C THR A 140 -17.94 -27.37 7.93
N VAL A 141 -17.61 -26.45 7.02
CA VAL A 141 -17.24 -25.07 7.32
C VAL A 141 -18.24 -24.05 6.75
N ALA A 142 -19.26 -24.50 6.01
CA ALA A 142 -20.31 -23.62 5.47
C ALA A 142 -21.21 -23.06 6.57
N LEU A 143 -21.66 -21.81 6.40
CA LEU A 143 -22.60 -21.14 7.32
C LEU A 143 -24.03 -21.71 7.17
N THR A 144 -24.37 -22.13 5.96
CA THR A 144 -25.70 -22.64 5.56
C THR A 144 -25.57 -23.97 4.85
N ARG A 145 -26.70 -24.60 4.49
CA ARG A 145 -26.67 -25.84 3.68
C ARG A 145 -26.23 -25.62 2.24
N ASN A 146 -26.12 -24.36 1.81
CA ASN A 146 -25.69 -23.98 0.47
C ASN A 146 -24.16 -23.91 0.48
N VAL A 147 -23.52 -24.68 -0.40
CA VAL A 147 -22.06 -24.75 -0.52
C VAL A 147 -21.69 -24.28 -1.93
N LEU A 148 -20.77 -23.32 -2.02
CA LEU A 148 -20.24 -22.85 -3.30
C LEU A 148 -19.05 -23.73 -3.73
N LEU A 149 -19.12 -24.27 -4.94
CA LEU A 149 -18.01 -24.97 -5.58
C LEU A 149 -17.59 -24.14 -6.81
N PRO A 150 -16.48 -23.41 -6.76
CA PRO A 150 -16.00 -22.68 -7.93
C PRO A 150 -15.44 -23.69 -8.96
N VAL A 151 -15.88 -23.57 -10.21
CA VAL A 151 -15.53 -24.47 -11.32
C VAL A 151 -14.82 -23.67 -12.41
N GLY A 152 -13.50 -23.71 -12.39
CA GLY A 152 -12.60 -22.99 -13.29
C GLY A 152 -11.23 -22.87 -12.64
N THR A 153 -10.20 -22.67 -13.44
CA THR A 153 -8.85 -22.28 -12.99
C THR A 153 -8.18 -21.47 -14.10
N ASP A 154 -6.97 -20.99 -13.86
CA ASP A 154 -6.25 -20.07 -14.76
C ASP A 154 -6.25 -20.57 -16.21
N TYR A 155 -6.79 -19.73 -17.11
CA TYR A 155 -6.81 -19.96 -18.56
C TYR A 155 -7.49 -21.26 -19.03
N THR A 156 -8.34 -21.85 -18.21
CA THR A 156 -8.97 -23.15 -18.55
C THR A 156 -10.25 -23.01 -19.37
N PRO A 157 -10.54 -24.02 -20.23
CA PRO A 157 -11.82 -24.09 -20.91
C PRO A 157 -12.95 -24.41 -19.92
N PRO A 158 -14.22 -24.17 -20.33
CA PRO A 158 -15.37 -24.63 -19.56
C PRO A 158 -15.27 -26.12 -19.22
N ASN A 159 -15.52 -26.47 -17.96
CA ASN A 159 -15.39 -27.84 -17.47
C ASN A 159 -16.33 -28.82 -18.20
N THR A 160 -15.81 -30.00 -18.52
CA THR A 160 -16.51 -31.02 -19.32
C THR A 160 -17.77 -31.56 -18.64
N TRP A 161 -17.75 -31.72 -17.32
CA TRP A 161 -18.73 -32.49 -16.57
C TRP A 161 -19.79 -31.64 -15.86
N VAL A 162 -19.55 -30.35 -15.63
CA VAL A 162 -20.37 -29.51 -14.74
C VAL A 162 -21.87 -29.55 -15.06
N THR A 163 -22.25 -29.48 -16.34
CA THR A 163 -23.67 -29.52 -16.74
C THR A 163 -24.26 -30.93 -16.76
N ALA A 164 -23.42 -31.95 -16.94
CA ALA A 164 -23.85 -33.35 -16.89
C ALA A 164 -24.11 -33.76 -15.44
N ILE A 165 -23.22 -33.41 -14.50
CA ILE A 165 -23.40 -33.66 -13.05
C ILE A 165 -24.69 -32.99 -12.55
N HIS A 166 -24.94 -31.73 -12.93
CA HIS A 166 -26.18 -31.03 -12.60
C HIS A 166 -27.44 -31.85 -12.93
N ARG A 167 -27.49 -32.42 -14.15
CA ARG A 167 -28.68 -33.11 -14.66
C ARG A 167 -28.78 -34.52 -14.09
N ASP A 168 -27.69 -35.27 -14.16
CA ASP A 168 -27.65 -36.70 -13.84
C ASP A 168 -27.72 -36.96 -12.32
N TRP A 169 -27.08 -36.11 -11.50
CA TRP A 169 -27.18 -36.23 -10.05
C TRP A 169 -28.61 -35.95 -9.57
N ALA A 170 -29.24 -34.89 -10.07
CA ALA A 170 -30.60 -34.52 -9.70
C ALA A 170 -31.67 -35.54 -10.16
N ALA A 171 -31.37 -36.36 -11.17
CA ALA A 171 -32.23 -37.47 -11.59
C ALA A 171 -32.14 -38.69 -10.65
N ARG A 172 -31.06 -38.81 -9.87
CA ARG A 172 -30.78 -39.98 -9.00
C ARG A 172 -30.96 -39.68 -7.51
N TYR A 173 -30.67 -38.45 -7.09
CA TYR A 173 -30.61 -38.07 -5.69
C TYR A 173 -31.37 -36.78 -5.42
N THR A 174 -32.08 -36.75 -4.29
CA THR A 174 -32.80 -35.55 -3.83
C THR A 174 -31.86 -34.54 -3.17
N TRP A 175 -30.84 -35.01 -2.43
CA TRP A 175 -29.85 -34.19 -1.74
C TRP A 175 -28.46 -34.87 -1.70
N PRO A 176 -27.35 -34.10 -1.72
CA PRO A 176 -27.31 -32.68 -2.08
C PRO A 176 -27.75 -32.47 -3.53
N ARG A 177 -28.19 -31.26 -3.89
CA ARG A 177 -28.55 -30.94 -5.28
C ARG A 177 -27.43 -30.10 -5.88
N PHE A 178 -26.71 -30.64 -6.86
CA PHE A 178 -25.73 -29.86 -7.63
C PHE A 178 -26.46 -28.95 -8.63
N VAL A 179 -26.18 -27.65 -8.55
CA VAL A 179 -26.81 -26.61 -9.36
C VAL A 179 -25.72 -25.78 -10.04
N CYS A 180 -25.86 -25.53 -11.34
CA CYS A 180 -25.02 -24.57 -12.04
C CYS A 180 -25.62 -23.21 -11.73
N ALA A 181 -24.91 -22.42 -10.93
CA ALA A 181 -25.44 -21.18 -10.38
C ALA A 181 -24.43 -20.05 -10.57
N LEU A 182 -24.95 -18.83 -10.58
CA LEU A 182 -24.17 -17.61 -10.45
C LEU A 182 -23.92 -17.30 -8.97
N PRO A 183 -22.82 -16.62 -8.62
CA PRO A 183 -22.56 -16.22 -7.24
C PRO A 183 -23.68 -15.39 -6.59
N ARG A 184 -24.35 -14.52 -7.35
CA ARG A 184 -25.55 -13.81 -6.85
C ARG A 184 -26.66 -14.74 -6.38
N GLU A 185 -26.84 -15.89 -7.04
CA GLU A 185 -27.86 -16.89 -6.70
C GLU A 185 -27.45 -17.68 -5.45
N PHE A 186 -26.15 -18.01 -5.34
CA PHE A 186 -25.59 -18.58 -4.12
C PHE A 186 -25.81 -17.67 -2.91
N PHE A 187 -25.41 -16.39 -3.00
CA PHE A 187 -25.60 -15.45 -1.89
C PHE A 187 -27.08 -15.19 -1.58
N ALA A 188 -27.96 -15.17 -2.58
CA ALA A 188 -29.40 -15.10 -2.36
C ALA A 188 -29.92 -16.32 -1.57
N ALA A 189 -29.45 -17.53 -1.88
CA ALA A 189 -29.81 -18.74 -1.14
C ALA A 189 -29.30 -18.73 0.30
N VAL A 190 -28.06 -18.27 0.52
CA VAL A 190 -27.49 -18.07 1.87
C VAL A 190 -28.35 -17.09 2.68
N ARG A 191 -28.65 -15.92 2.12
CA ARG A 191 -29.49 -14.90 2.78
C ARG A 191 -30.91 -15.42 3.09
N ALA A 192 -31.52 -16.15 2.16
CA ALA A 192 -32.85 -16.72 2.36
C ALA A 192 -32.88 -17.73 3.51
N GLU A 193 -31.86 -18.59 3.63
CA GLU A 193 -31.77 -19.54 4.74
C GLU A 193 -31.51 -18.84 6.08
N LEU A 194 -30.60 -17.85 6.10
CA LEU A 194 -30.32 -17.06 7.31
C LEU A 194 -31.59 -16.36 7.83
N ALA A 195 -32.37 -15.75 6.93
CA ALA A 195 -33.64 -15.13 7.26
C ALA A 195 -34.66 -16.16 7.81
N GLN A 196 -34.76 -17.34 7.19
CA GLN A 196 -35.64 -18.42 7.66
C GLN A 196 -35.27 -18.91 9.07
N ARG A 197 -33.96 -18.95 9.39
CA ARG A 197 -33.43 -19.38 10.69
C ARG A 197 -33.42 -18.27 11.74
N GLY A 198 -33.63 -17.01 11.34
CA GLY A 198 -33.52 -15.86 12.23
C GLY A 198 -32.10 -15.65 12.76
N CYS A 199 -31.08 -15.94 11.95
CA CYS A 199 -29.67 -15.81 12.33
C CYS A 199 -28.92 -14.90 11.37
N GLU A 200 -27.89 -14.23 11.90
CA GLU A 200 -27.03 -13.32 11.13
C GLU A 200 -25.65 -13.96 10.86
N PRO A 201 -24.99 -13.61 9.75
CA PRO A 201 -23.61 -14.01 9.51
C PRO A 201 -22.67 -13.40 10.56
N SER A 202 -21.60 -14.11 10.89
CA SER A 202 -20.62 -13.62 11.87
C SER A 202 -19.89 -12.38 11.34
N PRO A 203 -19.83 -11.26 12.08
CA PRO A 203 -19.07 -10.08 11.65
C PRO A 203 -17.57 -10.33 11.75
N GLN A 204 -16.83 -10.02 10.68
CA GLN A 204 -15.38 -10.07 10.62
C GLN A 204 -14.83 -8.71 10.25
N THR A 205 -14.09 -8.09 11.17
CA THR A 205 -13.28 -6.87 10.94
C THR A 205 -11.79 -7.20 10.91
N ARG A 206 -11.46 -8.50 10.85
CA ARG A 206 -10.09 -8.99 10.86
C ARG A 206 -9.40 -8.58 9.56
N ASP A 207 -8.14 -8.18 9.68
CA ASP A 207 -7.28 -7.99 8.53
C ASP A 207 -6.96 -9.34 7.87
N MET A 208 -7.18 -9.42 6.56
CA MET A 208 -7.01 -10.64 5.77
C MET A 208 -5.60 -10.78 5.18
N ASN A 209 -4.74 -9.78 5.41
CA ASN A 209 -3.31 -9.76 5.05
C ASN A 209 -2.40 -10.34 6.16
N PRO A 210 -1.11 -10.59 5.84
CA PRO A 210 -0.45 -10.46 4.54
C PRO A 210 -0.60 -11.69 3.64
N ILE A 211 -0.48 -11.47 2.33
CA ILE A 211 -0.42 -12.49 1.28
C ILE A 211 0.72 -12.11 0.34
N TYR A 212 1.66 -13.02 0.09
CA TYR A 212 2.79 -12.82 -0.82
C TYR A 212 3.54 -11.49 -0.59
N THR A 213 4.21 -11.34 0.55
CA THR A 213 4.87 -10.07 0.94
C THR A 213 6.00 -9.60 0.00
N GLY A 214 6.54 -10.48 -0.85
CA GLY A 214 7.52 -10.11 -1.87
C GLY A 214 6.94 -9.21 -2.96
N LYS A 215 5.62 -9.31 -3.21
CA LYS A 215 4.89 -8.48 -4.17
C LYS A 215 5.01 -6.98 -3.89
N ASP A 216 5.22 -6.62 -2.63
CA ASP A 216 5.24 -5.22 -2.18
C ASP A 216 6.55 -4.51 -2.58
N VAL A 217 7.61 -5.27 -2.91
CA VAL A 217 8.95 -4.74 -3.23
C VAL A 217 9.50 -5.16 -4.59
N SER A 218 9.00 -6.25 -5.18
CA SER A 218 9.32 -6.65 -6.56
C SER A 218 9.01 -5.51 -7.53
N TYR A 219 9.79 -5.30 -8.60
CA TYR A 219 9.62 -4.19 -9.57
C TYR A 219 9.19 -2.86 -8.91
N ILE A 220 10.01 -2.36 -7.97
CA ILE A 220 9.69 -1.16 -7.17
C ILE A 220 9.43 0.08 -8.03
N ASP A 221 10.06 0.15 -9.20
CA ASP A 221 9.88 1.19 -10.21
C ASP A 221 8.46 1.25 -10.76
N THR A 222 7.81 0.09 -10.99
CA THR A 222 6.39 0.02 -11.36
C THR A 222 5.50 0.67 -10.30
N LYS A 223 5.75 0.41 -9.01
CA LYS A 223 4.98 1.02 -7.90
C LYS A 223 5.20 2.53 -7.83
N GLN A 224 6.44 2.97 -8.07
CA GLN A 224 6.78 4.39 -8.15
C GLN A 224 6.10 5.09 -9.32
N ALA A 225 6.09 4.46 -10.50
CA ALA A 225 5.42 4.96 -11.69
C ALA A 225 3.91 5.07 -11.48
N ASN A 226 3.28 4.03 -10.93
CA ASN A 226 1.86 4.04 -10.58
C ASN A 226 1.52 5.19 -9.62
N ARG A 227 2.27 5.32 -8.51
CA ARG A 227 2.04 6.40 -7.53
C ARG A 227 2.24 7.80 -8.14
N ALA A 228 3.24 7.96 -9.01
CA ALA A 228 3.49 9.22 -9.70
C ALA A 228 2.33 9.58 -10.65
N ALA A 229 1.82 8.60 -11.38
CA ALA A 229 0.68 8.77 -12.28
C ALA A 229 -0.62 9.08 -11.50
N GLU A 230 -0.94 8.33 -10.45
CA GLU A 230 -2.10 8.60 -9.58
C GLU A 230 -2.09 10.01 -9.02
N ASN A 231 -0.95 10.46 -8.47
CA ASN A 231 -0.80 11.82 -7.95
C ASN A 231 -0.97 12.88 -9.04
N ALA A 232 -0.44 12.65 -10.24
CA ALA A 232 -0.57 13.58 -11.36
C ALA A 232 -2.03 13.69 -11.84
N VAL A 233 -2.72 12.56 -12.01
CA VAL A 233 -4.12 12.51 -12.48
C VAL A 233 -5.06 13.09 -11.43
N LEU A 234 -4.89 12.76 -10.14
CA LEU A 234 -5.68 13.34 -9.05
C LEU A 234 -5.53 14.87 -8.97
N ALA A 235 -4.29 15.38 -9.09
CA ALA A 235 -4.06 16.82 -9.12
C ALA A 235 -4.68 17.46 -10.38
N ALA A 236 -4.60 16.79 -11.53
CA ALA A 236 -5.17 17.24 -12.77
C ALA A 236 -6.70 17.40 -12.68
N GLU A 237 -7.40 16.41 -12.13
CA GLU A 237 -8.85 16.49 -11.96
C GLU A 237 -9.26 17.68 -11.09
N ARG A 238 -8.59 17.87 -9.94
CA ARG A 238 -8.88 18.97 -9.02
C ARG A 238 -8.73 20.32 -9.69
N PHE A 239 -7.57 20.56 -10.33
CA PHE A 239 -7.31 21.85 -10.95
C PHE A 239 -8.09 22.06 -12.25
N ALA A 240 -8.40 21.01 -12.99
CA ALA A 240 -9.26 21.10 -14.18
C ALA A 240 -10.70 21.51 -13.81
N VAL A 241 -11.24 21.02 -12.68
CA VAL A 241 -12.52 21.52 -12.15
C VAL A 241 -12.44 23.02 -11.85
N PHE A 242 -11.39 23.47 -11.16
CA PHE A 242 -11.23 24.88 -10.85
C PHE A 242 -11.05 25.74 -12.10
N ALA A 243 -10.24 25.30 -13.07
CA ALA A 243 -10.05 26.01 -14.33
C ALA A 243 -11.37 26.13 -15.10
N ALA A 244 -12.14 25.05 -15.20
CA ALA A 244 -13.43 25.06 -15.86
C ALA A 244 -14.42 26.04 -15.21
N LEU A 245 -14.52 26.01 -13.88
CA LEU A 245 -15.43 26.89 -13.15
C LEU A 245 -14.99 28.37 -13.15
N ALA A 246 -13.69 28.64 -13.06
CA ALA A 246 -13.17 30.00 -12.96
C ALA A 246 -13.04 30.70 -14.33
N THR A 247 -12.78 29.94 -15.40
CA THR A 247 -12.44 30.49 -16.72
C THR A 247 -13.43 30.11 -17.82
N GLY A 248 -14.32 29.15 -17.57
CA GLY A 248 -15.21 28.59 -18.60
C GLY A 248 -14.51 27.61 -19.56
N ALA A 249 -13.27 27.22 -19.28
CA ALA A 249 -12.56 26.21 -20.08
C ALA A 249 -13.24 24.83 -20.01
N ASP A 250 -13.14 24.05 -21.08
CA ASP A 250 -13.68 22.70 -21.10
C ASP A 250 -12.91 21.77 -20.15
N TYR A 251 -13.63 20.93 -19.41
CA TYR A 251 -13.01 19.89 -18.60
C TYR A 251 -12.43 18.78 -19.50
N PRO A 252 -11.18 18.32 -19.30
CA PRO A 252 -10.49 17.39 -20.20
C PRO A 252 -10.94 15.94 -20.02
N HIS A 253 -12.24 15.67 -20.23
CA HIS A 253 -12.89 14.39 -20.00
C HIS A 253 -12.17 13.21 -20.66
N ALA A 254 -11.85 13.30 -21.96
CA ALA A 254 -11.26 12.19 -22.71
C ALA A 254 -9.85 11.82 -22.21
N ALA A 255 -9.03 12.83 -21.90
CA ALA A 255 -7.67 12.61 -21.41
C ALA A 255 -7.68 11.95 -20.02
N LEU A 256 -8.52 12.45 -19.11
CA LEU A 256 -8.61 11.92 -17.75
C LEU A 256 -9.27 10.54 -17.72
N ALA A 257 -10.29 10.30 -18.57
CA ALA A 257 -10.90 8.97 -18.71
C ALA A 257 -9.86 7.94 -19.19
N LYS A 258 -9.06 8.29 -20.20
CA LYS A 258 -7.97 7.41 -20.67
C LYS A 258 -6.94 7.15 -19.57
N ALA A 259 -6.49 8.19 -18.87
CA ALA A 259 -5.51 8.06 -17.79
C ALA A 259 -6.01 7.13 -16.66
N TRP A 260 -7.27 7.24 -16.26
CA TRP A 260 -7.86 6.36 -15.24
C TRP A 260 -8.04 4.92 -15.72
N VAL A 261 -8.38 4.70 -16.98
CA VAL A 261 -8.43 3.35 -17.54
C VAL A 261 -7.04 2.70 -17.53
N GLN A 262 -5.98 3.45 -17.85
CA GLN A 262 -4.60 2.96 -17.76
C GLN A 262 -4.21 2.60 -16.32
N LEU A 263 -4.53 3.46 -15.35
CA LEU A 263 -4.30 3.19 -13.93
C LEU A 263 -5.11 1.98 -13.44
N ALA A 264 -6.38 1.87 -13.85
CA ALA A 264 -7.22 0.73 -13.49
C ALA A 264 -6.69 -0.58 -14.09
N TYR A 265 -6.22 -0.55 -15.33
CA TYR A 265 -5.59 -1.69 -15.99
C TYR A 265 -4.30 -2.11 -15.27
N GLY A 266 -3.41 -1.16 -14.99
CA GLY A 266 -2.17 -1.40 -14.24
C GLY A 266 -2.39 -1.85 -12.78
N ALA A 267 -3.58 -1.62 -12.22
CA ALA A 267 -3.95 -2.09 -10.88
C ALA A 267 -4.24 -3.60 -10.80
N HIS A 268 -4.31 -4.31 -11.94
CA HIS A 268 -4.51 -5.76 -11.96
C HIS A 268 -3.54 -6.44 -11.00
N HIS A 269 -4.01 -7.45 -10.26
CA HIS A 269 -3.22 -8.04 -9.18
C HIS A 269 -1.88 -8.62 -9.62
N ASP A 270 -1.73 -9.08 -10.86
CA ASP A 270 -0.44 -9.49 -11.42
C ASP A 270 0.39 -8.38 -12.05
N ALA A 271 -0.20 -7.21 -12.34
CA ALA A 271 0.49 -6.10 -12.99
C ALA A 271 1.20 -5.20 -11.97
N ILE A 272 0.47 -4.74 -10.94
CA ILE A 272 1.06 -3.83 -9.95
C ILE A 272 2.04 -4.55 -9.02
N THR A 273 1.95 -5.87 -8.89
CA THR A 273 2.77 -6.70 -7.97
C THR A 273 4.14 -7.04 -8.50
N GLY A 274 4.41 -6.92 -9.80
CA GLY A 274 5.69 -7.37 -10.33
C GLY A 274 5.80 -8.90 -10.29
N SER A 275 4.68 -9.61 -10.50
CA SER A 275 4.62 -11.07 -10.63
C SER A 275 4.57 -11.55 -12.08
N GLU A 276 4.56 -10.60 -13.01
CA GLU A 276 4.56 -10.81 -14.45
C GLU A 276 5.95 -11.14 -15.02
N SER A 277 6.00 -11.52 -16.30
CA SER A 277 7.26 -11.70 -17.03
C SER A 277 7.79 -10.37 -17.57
N ASP A 278 9.09 -10.32 -17.91
CA ASP A 278 9.73 -9.11 -18.46
C ASP A 278 9.02 -8.52 -19.67
N GLN A 279 8.47 -9.36 -20.57
CA GLN A 279 7.72 -8.88 -21.73
C GLN A 279 6.45 -8.13 -21.29
N VAL A 280 5.71 -8.69 -20.33
CA VAL A 280 4.48 -8.07 -19.81
C VAL A 280 4.81 -6.78 -19.07
N TYR A 281 5.90 -6.76 -18.30
CA TYR A 281 6.41 -5.53 -17.67
C TYR A 281 6.64 -4.42 -18.72
N LEU A 282 7.36 -4.72 -19.81
CA LEU A 282 7.61 -3.75 -20.88
C LEU A 282 6.33 -3.23 -21.54
N ASP A 283 5.33 -4.10 -21.72
CA ASP A 283 4.04 -3.72 -22.29
C ASP A 283 3.26 -2.79 -21.34
N LEU A 284 3.27 -3.08 -20.03
CA LEU A 284 2.60 -2.31 -18.98
C LEU A 284 3.22 -0.92 -18.75
N LEU A 285 4.53 -0.78 -18.89
CA LEU A 285 5.25 0.50 -18.70
C LEU A 285 4.63 1.66 -19.50
N THR A 286 4.16 1.37 -20.72
CA THR A 286 3.55 2.37 -21.59
C THR A 286 2.26 2.94 -21.01
N GLY A 287 1.47 2.13 -20.29
CA GLY A 287 0.23 2.54 -19.65
C GLY A 287 0.45 3.54 -18.51
N TRP A 288 1.39 3.27 -17.60
CA TRP A 288 1.72 4.21 -16.52
C TRP A 288 2.31 5.51 -17.05
N ARG A 289 3.16 5.42 -18.09
CA ARG A 289 3.70 6.61 -18.75
C ARG A 289 2.60 7.46 -19.37
N ASP A 290 1.69 6.85 -20.13
CA ASP A 290 0.56 7.53 -20.77
C ASP A 290 -0.36 8.19 -19.73
N ALA A 291 -0.69 7.49 -18.65
CA ALA A 291 -1.46 8.05 -17.53
C ALA A 291 -0.76 9.27 -16.90
N TRP A 292 0.55 9.17 -16.65
CA TRP A 292 1.33 10.26 -16.08
C TRP A 292 1.42 11.45 -17.03
N GLU A 293 1.68 11.24 -18.32
CA GLU A 293 1.77 12.30 -19.32
C GLU A 293 0.43 13.03 -19.50
N LEU A 294 -0.69 12.30 -19.57
CA LEU A 294 -2.04 12.86 -19.66
C LEU A 294 -2.40 13.67 -18.41
N GLY A 295 -2.18 13.10 -17.22
CA GLY A 295 -2.43 13.77 -15.95
C GLY A 295 -1.57 15.04 -15.81
N ARG A 296 -0.26 14.93 -16.09
CA ARG A 296 0.66 16.07 -16.04
C ARG A 296 0.24 17.17 -17.01
N ALA A 297 -0.06 16.84 -18.27
CA ALA A 297 -0.47 17.83 -19.28
C ALA A 297 -1.77 18.53 -18.90
N ALA A 298 -2.79 17.78 -18.45
CA ALA A 298 -4.07 18.36 -18.01
C ALA A 298 -3.90 19.25 -16.77
N ARG A 299 -3.09 18.81 -15.79
CA ARG A 299 -2.74 19.62 -14.61
C ARG A 299 -2.03 20.91 -15.00
N ASP A 300 -0.99 20.81 -15.81
CA ASP A 300 -0.14 21.95 -16.19
C ASP A 300 -0.96 22.98 -17.00
N ALA A 301 -1.80 22.53 -17.93
CA ALA A 301 -2.72 23.40 -18.67
C ALA A 301 -3.73 24.11 -17.74
N SER A 302 -4.31 23.38 -16.79
CA SER A 302 -5.26 23.94 -15.82
C SER A 302 -4.60 24.97 -14.91
N LEU A 303 -3.41 24.67 -14.40
CA LEU A 303 -2.63 25.58 -13.57
C LEU A 303 -2.16 26.81 -14.34
N ALA A 304 -1.81 26.69 -15.62
CA ALA A 304 -1.46 27.83 -16.46
C ALA A 304 -2.65 28.78 -16.63
N LEU A 305 -3.85 28.26 -16.90
CA LEU A 305 -5.08 29.06 -17.00
C LEU A 305 -5.39 29.79 -15.69
N LEU A 306 -5.33 29.07 -14.57
CA LEU A 306 -5.61 29.64 -13.25
C LEU A 306 -4.56 30.69 -12.84
N SER A 307 -3.28 30.42 -13.12
CA SER A 307 -2.19 31.32 -12.74
C SER A 307 -2.14 32.59 -13.60
N GLY A 308 -2.64 32.54 -14.84
CA GLY A 308 -2.69 33.71 -15.72
C GLY A 308 -3.59 34.85 -15.21
N ALA A 309 -4.48 34.58 -14.26
CA ALA A 309 -5.32 35.57 -13.61
C ALA A 309 -4.70 36.18 -12.33
N ILE A 310 -3.48 35.76 -11.96
CA ILE A 310 -2.84 36.12 -10.70
C ILE A 310 -1.58 36.95 -11.00
N GLU A 311 -1.42 38.06 -10.29
CA GLU A 311 -0.18 38.85 -10.37
C GLU A 311 0.97 38.14 -9.64
N GLY A 312 2.09 37.96 -10.34
CA GLY A 312 3.32 37.35 -9.81
C GLY A 312 4.10 36.61 -10.90
N ASP A 313 5.39 36.37 -10.67
CA ASP A 313 6.23 35.62 -11.61
C ASP A 313 6.07 34.11 -11.43
N VAL A 314 5.79 33.68 -10.19
CA VAL A 314 5.51 32.28 -9.86
C VAL A 314 4.31 32.17 -8.93
N VAL A 315 3.37 31.29 -9.26
CA VAL A 315 2.23 30.94 -8.40
C VAL A 315 2.42 29.53 -7.87
N VAL A 316 2.47 29.39 -6.55
CA VAL A 316 2.53 28.11 -5.85
C VAL A 316 1.11 27.69 -5.48
N TRP A 317 0.67 26.56 -6.02
CA TRP A 317 -0.62 25.96 -5.71
C TRP A 317 -0.47 24.79 -4.72
N ASN A 318 -1.34 24.73 -3.72
CA ASN A 318 -1.42 23.61 -2.78
C ASN A 318 -2.52 22.62 -3.22
N PRO A 319 -2.17 21.40 -3.66
CA PRO A 319 -3.16 20.41 -4.09
C PRO A 319 -3.84 19.65 -2.94
N LEU A 320 -3.49 19.94 -1.68
CA LEU A 320 -3.99 19.24 -0.50
C LEU A 320 -5.18 19.96 0.14
N ALA A 321 -6.06 19.19 0.81
CA ALA A 321 -7.24 19.67 1.51
C ALA A 321 -6.95 20.23 2.92
N HIS A 322 -5.72 20.68 3.15
CA HIS A 322 -5.29 21.33 4.39
C HIS A 322 -4.17 22.34 4.09
N PRO A 323 -3.97 23.37 4.93
CA PRO A 323 -2.85 24.29 4.79
C PRO A 323 -1.50 23.56 4.80
N ARG A 324 -0.52 24.09 4.07
CA ARG A 324 0.82 23.52 3.98
C ARG A 324 1.90 24.59 4.01
N THR A 325 2.92 24.34 4.82
CA THR A 325 4.22 25.00 4.76
C THR A 325 5.26 23.98 4.29
N ASP A 326 5.88 24.20 3.14
CA ASP A 326 6.92 23.29 2.62
C ASP A 326 7.81 23.97 1.57
N LEU A 327 8.89 23.30 1.20
CA LEU A 327 9.82 23.78 0.19
C LEU A 327 9.21 23.61 -1.19
N VAL A 328 9.34 24.65 -2.01
CA VAL A 328 8.96 24.64 -3.42
C VAL A 328 10.19 24.89 -4.27
N THR A 329 10.27 24.28 -5.44
CA THR A 329 11.36 24.49 -6.38
C THR A 329 10.80 24.86 -7.74
N ALA A 330 11.06 26.08 -8.19
CA ALA A 330 10.75 26.52 -9.54
C ALA A 330 11.91 26.17 -10.49
N ARG A 331 11.55 25.72 -11.70
CA ARG A 331 12.50 25.57 -12.81
C ARG A 331 12.42 26.82 -13.66
N ILE A 332 13.55 27.48 -13.85
CA ILE A 332 13.64 28.79 -14.52
C ILE A 332 14.35 28.62 -15.85
N ASP A 333 13.73 29.15 -16.91
CA ASP A 333 14.25 29.15 -18.28
C ASP A 333 13.98 30.53 -18.92
N PRO A 334 15.00 31.31 -19.33
CA PRO A 334 16.43 31.00 -19.22
C PRO A 334 16.95 31.04 -17.77
N PRO A 335 18.02 30.29 -17.43
CA PRO A 335 18.61 30.29 -16.08
C PRO A 335 19.00 31.68 -15.58
N LEU A 336 18.93 31.90 -14.26
CA LEU A 336 19.33 33.14 -13.59
C LEU A 336 20.65 32.93 -12.80
N PRO A 337 21.84 33.04 -13.44
CA PRO A 337 23.12 32.65 -12.83
C PRO A 337 23.65 33.65 -11.79
N ALA A 338 23.29 34.93 -11.89
CA ALA A 338 23.74 35.97 -10.94
C ALA A 338 23.12 35.79 -9.54
N GLY A 339 22.12 34.93 -9.39
CA GLY A 339 21.31 34.74 -8.19
C GLY A 339 19.90 35.30 -8.38
N VAL A 340 19.01 34.96 -7.46
CA VAL A 340 17.61 35.38 -7.48
C VAL A 340 17.16 35.74 -6.07
N GLN A 341 16.46 36.86 -5.95
CA GLN A 341 15.69 37.25 -4.79
C GLN A 341 14.25 36.77 -4.99
N VAL A 342 13.71 36.06 -4.01
CA VAL A 342 12.31 35.64 -4.01
C VAL A 342 11.56 36.60 -3.09
N LEU A 343 10.57 37.31 -3.63
CA LEU A 343 9.70 38.19 -2.86
C LEU A 343 8.32 37.55 -2.74
N ASP A 344 7.71 37.61 -1.56
CA ASP A 344 6.30 37.23 -1.41
C ASP A 344 5.33 38.31 -1.94
N ALA A 345 4.03 38.07 -1.81
CA ALA A 345 2.99 38.98 -2.25
C ALA A 345 3.06 40.37 -1.56
N ASP A 346 3.54 40.42 -0.31
CA ASP A 346 3.69 41.65 0.47
C ASP A 346 5.01 42.38 0.15
N GLY A 347 5.85 41.78 -0.70
CA GLY A 347 7.17 42.31 -1.09
C GLY A 347 8.29 41.98 -0.10
N ALA A 348 8.06 41.08 0.85
CA ALA A 348 9.09 40.64 1.78
C ALA A 348 10.04 39.65 1.11
N GLU A 349 11.35 39.86 1.30
CA GLU A 349 12.39 38.96 0.77
C GLU A 349 12.45 37.65 1.56
N LEU A 350 12.45 36.55 0.81
CA LEU A 350 12.56 35.20 1.33
C LEU A 350 13.94 34.62 1.00
N PRO A 351 14.56 33.87 1.95
CA PRO A 351 15.76 33.10 1.63
C PRO A 351 15.48 32.13 0.48
N ALA A 352 16.39 32.10 -0.50
CA ALA A 352 16.27 31.26 -1.67
C ALA A 352 17.57 30.47 -1.89
N LEU A 353 17.43 29.20 -2.27
CA LEU A 353 18.53 28.33 -2.66
C LEU A 353 18.56 28.22 -4.19
N VAL A 354 19.67 28.61 -4.79
CA VAL A 354 19.89 28.55 -6.24
C VAL A 354 20.77 27.35 -6.57
N GLN A 355 20.34 26.50 -7.50
CA GLN A 355 21.06 25.31 -7.92
C GLN A 355 21.05 25.15 -9.45
N HIS A 356 21.92 24.26 -9.96
CA HIS A 356 22.01 23.91 -11.38
C HIS A 356 22.20 25.15 -12.26
N ASP A 357 23.21 25.97 -11.93
CA ASP A 357 23.61 27.16 -12.67
C ASP A 357 22.49 28.20 -12.89
N GLY A 358 21.56 28.28 -11.93
CA GLY A 358 20.45 29.25 -11.95
C GLY A 358 19.16 28.72 -12.56
N SER A 359 19.12 27.46 -13.03
CA SER A 359 17.91 26.86 -13.60
C SER A 359 16.93 26.34 -12.53
N SER A 360 17.32 26.35 -11.25
CA SER A 360 16.48 25.88 -10.14
C SER A 360 16.56 26.82 -8.96
N VAL A 361 15.39 27.26 -8.50
CA VAL A 361 15.24 28.19 -7.38
C VAL A 361 14.30 27.54 -6.37
N THR A 362 14.81 27.30 -5.16
CA THR A 362 14.03 26.73 -4.07
C THR A 362 13.81 27.77 -2.98
N TRP A 363 12.62 27.80 -2.38
CA TRP A 363 12.31 28.63 -1.20
C TRP A 363 11.25 27.94 -0.35
N LEU A 364 11.01 28.46 0.85
CA LEU A 364 9.97 27.98 1.74
C LEU A 364 8.66 28.73 1.47
N ALA A 365 7.66 28.03 0.94
CA ALA A 365 6.30 28.56 0.83
C ALA A 365 5.58 28.30 2.15
N ARG A 366 5.23 29.37 2.88
CA ARG A 366 4.57 29.28 4.19
C ARG A 366 3.06 29.39 4.05
N ASP A 367 2.34 28.59 4.82
CA ASP A 367 0.89 28.66 5.03
C ASP A 367 0.11 28.87 3.73
N VAL A 368 0.39 28.05 2.73
CA VAL A 368 -0.41 27.99 1.50
C VAL A 368 -1.72 27.29 1.86
N GLY A 369 -2.85 27.99 1.70
CA GLY A 369 -4.16 27.51 2.12
C GLY A 369 -4.56 26.18 1.47
N SER A 370 -5.50 25.46 2.09
CA SER A 370 -6.10 24.25 1.53
C SER A 370 -6.64 24.51 0.12
N LEU A 371 -6.21 23.73 -0.87
CA LEU A 371 -6.59 23.90 -2.29
C LEU A 371 -6.36 25.34 -2.82
N GLY A 372 -5.52 26.10 -2.13
CA GLY A 372 -5.26 27.52 -2.38
C GLY A 372 -3.91 27.76 -3.03
N TRP A 373 -3.52 29.02 -3.10
CA TRP A 373 -2.29 29.44 -3.75
C TRP A 373 -1.60 30.61 -3.03
N ARG A 374 -0.33 30.83 -3.37
CA ARG A 374 0.43 32.05 -3.05
C ARG A 374 1.27 32.46 -4.26
N ALA A 375 1.36 33.76 -4.52
CA ALA A 375 2.17 34.32 -5.59
C ALA A 375 3.50 34.86 -5.05
N TYR A 376 4.51 34.81 -5.91
CA TYR A 376 5.88 35.22 -5.64
C TYR A 376 6.44 36.00 -6.83
N ARG A 377 7.30 36.98 -6.55
CA ARG A 377 8.08 37.70 -7.55
C ARG A 377 9.54 37.25 -7.50
N LEU A 378 10.16 37.10 -8.66
CA LEU A 378 11.55 36.71 -8.81
C LEU A 378 12.34 37.89 -9.39
N ALA A 379 13.27 38.42 -8.61
CA ALA A 379 14.16 39.49 -9.06
C ALA A 379 15.61 38.98 -9.16
N PRO A 380 16.41 39.47 -10.13
CA PRO A 380 17.84 39.16 -10.15
C PRO A 380 18.52 39.60 -8.83
N ALA A 381 19.42 38.75 -8.32
CA ALA A 381 20.27 39.08 -7.18
C ALA A 381 21.72 39.32 -7.65
N ASP A 382 22.54 39.91 -6.78
CA ASP A 382 23.98 40.12 -7.03
C ASP A 382 24.82 38.85 -6.81
N GLN A 383 24.32 37.89 -6.02
CA GLN A 383 25.01 36.62 -5.75
C GLN A 383 24.03 35.45 -5.60
N ALA A 384 24.36 34.31 -6.19
CA ALA A 384 23.66 33.06 -5.99
C ALA A 384 23.96 32.47 -4.60
N ALA A 385 22.91 32.26 -3.80
CA ALA A 385 23.01 31.57 -2.52
C ALA A 385 22.87 30.05 -2.70
N GLY A 386 23.99 29.34 -2.60
CA GLY A 386 24.08 27.89 -2.77
C GLY A 386 24.42 27.13 -1.49
N TRP A 387 24.81 25.87 -1.65
CA TRP A 387 25.35 25.04 -0.56
C TRP A 387 26.85 25.31 -0.39
N ALA A 388 27.26 25.76 0.80
CA ALA A 388 28.65 25.90 1.20
C ALA A 388 29.06 24.72 2.09
N ALA A 389 30.22 24.11 1.81
CA ALA A 389 30.73 23.03 2.63
C ALA A 389 31.18 23.53 4.01
N VAL A 390 30.87 22.76 5.05
CA VAL A 390 31.27 23.04 6.43
C VAL A 390 31.96 21.81 7.03
N PRO A 391 32.92 21.99 7.96
CA PRO A 391 33.53 20.87 8.65
C PRO A 391 32.53 20.18 9.59
N GLY A 392 32.73 18.89 9.83
CA GLY A 392 31.93 18.08 10.76
C GLY A 392 30.89 17.19 10.08
N SER A 393 30.13 16.48 10.93
CA SER A 393 29.11 15.48 10.56
C SER A 393 27.75 15.76 11.20
N VAL A 394 27.58 16.95 11.77
CA VAL A 394 26.37 17.38 12.49
C VAL A 394 25.65 18.42 11.63
N ILE A 395 24.33 18.26 11.53
CA ILE A 395 23.42 19.27 10.98
C ILE A 395 22.30 19.56 11.97
N ALA A 396 21.77 20.77 11.97
CA ALA A 396 20.65 21.14 12.84
C ALA A 396 19.70 22.17 12.20
N ASN A 397 18.46 22.14 12.65
CA ASN A 397 17.50 23.22 12.52
C ASN A 397 16.82 23.48 13.89
N GLU A 398 15.73 24.24 13.91
CA GLU A 398 14.98 24.53 15.14
C GLU A 398 14.20 23.33 15.71
N HIS A 399 14.01 22.27 14.91
CA HIS A 399 13.22 21.09 15.29
C HIS A 399 14.09 19.87 15.61
N TYR A 400 15.23 19.73 14.94
CA TYR A 400 16.07 18.54 15.01
C TYR A 400 17.56 18.89 15.02
N ARG A 401 18.33 18.05 15.73
CA ARG A 401 19.78 17.93 15.57
C ARG A 401 20.11 16.51 15.12
N LEU A 402 20.84 16.38 14.03
CA LEU A 402 21.21 15.09 13.43
C LEU A 402 22.73 14.98 13.32
N GLU A 403 23.27 13.82 13.71
CA GLU A 403 24.69 13.50 13.63
C GLU A 403 24.91 12.17 12.93
N VAL A 404 25.80 12.15 11.94
CA VAL A 404 26.21 10.92 11.24
C VAL A 404 27.62 10.48 11.65
N ASP A 405 27.86 9.18 11.58
CA ASP A 405 29.15 8.58 11.94
C ASP A 405 29.87 8.02 10.71
N ALA A 406 30.94 8.70 10.29
CA ALA A 406 31.73 8.30 9.13
C ALA A 406 32.40 6.92 9.27
N ALA A 407 32.71 6.47 10.49
CA ALA A 407 33.29 5.14 10.72
C ALA A 407 32.24 4.04 10.56
N ARG A 408 30.96 4.35 10.78
CA ARG A 408 29.82 3.43 10.63
C ARG A 408 28.97 3.77 9.41
N GLY A 409 29.61 3.83 8.24
CA GLY A 409 28.91 4.00 6.96
C GLY A 409 28.27 5.37 6.73
N GLY A 410 28.55 6.35 7.60
CA GLY A 410 27.79 7.61 7.64
C GLY A 410 26.34 7.41 8.05
N ALA A 411 26.03 6.32 8.75
CA ALA A 411 24.71 6.10 9.34
C ALA A 411 24.44 7.14 10.45
N VAL A 412 23.17 7.40 10.72
CA VAL A 412 22.73 8.40 11.71
C VAL A 412 22.98 7.85 13.11
N ALA A 413 23.95 8.43 13.80
CA ALA A 413 24.33 8.04 15.16
C ALA A 413 23.43 8.67 16.22
N SER A 414 22.87 9.84 15.94
CA SER A 414 21.94 10.56 16.83
C SER A 414 20.97 11.40 16.02
N LEU A 415 19.70 11.38 16.41
CA LEU A 415 18.66 12.27 15.90
C LEU A 415 17.84 12.77 17.10
N ILE A 416 18.08 14.00 17.50
CA ILE A 416 17.44 14.61 18.66
C ILE A 416 16.28 15.50 18.18
N ASP A 417 15.08 15.20 18.66
CA ASP A 417 13.92 16.08 18.57
C ASP A 417 14.04 17.20 19.62
N LEU A 418 14.14 18.44 19.16
CA LEU A 418 14.33 19.64 19.97
C LEU A 418 13.00 20.27 20.41
N SER A 419 11.85 19.75 19.95
CA SER A 419 10.53 20.26 20.36
C SER A 419 10.17 19.88 21.80
N ALA A 420 10.74 18.79 22.32
CA ALA A 420 10.57 18.37 23.70
C ALA A 420 11.53 19.12 24.63
N GLN A 421 11.06 19.52 25.82
CA GLN A 421 11.92 20.10 26.86
C GLN A 421 13.07 19.13 27.18
N GLY A 422 14.32 19.60 26.98
CA GLY A 422 15.53 18.81 27.21
C GLY A 422 16.02 17.98 26.01
N GLY A 423 15.28 17.97 24.90
CA GLY A 423 15.59 17.17 23.71
C GLY A 423 15.27 15.69 23.89
N ARG A 424 14.75 15.03 22.86
CA ARG A 424 14.45 13.59 22.87
C ARG A 424 15.27 12.88 21.79
N GLU A 425 16.11 11.94 22.20
CA GLU A 425 16.80 11.04 21.27
C GLU A 425 15.79 10.09 20.59
N LEU A 426 15.85 10.04 19.25
CA LEU A 426 14.98 9.23 18.41
C LEU A 426 15.66 7.97 17.88
N ILE A 427 16.97 7.81 18.08
CA ILE A 427 17.73 6.59 17.74
C ILE A 427 17.94 5.74 19.00
N ALA A 428 17.68 4.43 18.89
CA ALA A 428 17.90 3.50 20.00
C ALA A 428 19.39 3.41 20.40
N GLU A 429 19.64 3.28 21.71
CA GLU A 429 20.99 3.22 22.27
C GLU A 429 21.87 2.15 21.60
N GLY A 430 23.09 2.53 21.23
CA GLY A 430 24.07 1.65 20.57
C GLY A 430 23.73 1.29 19.11
N ARG A 431 22.63 1.80 18.55
CA ARG A 431 22.21 1.55 17.16
C ARG A 431 22.48 2.76 16.26
N VAL A 432 22.16 2.62 14.97
CA VAL A 432 22.22 3.69 13.97
C VAL A 432 20.96 3.70 13.11
N GLY A 433 20.49 4.90 12.76
CA GLY A 433 19.43 5.12 11.78
C GLY A 433 19.96 5.35 10.36
N ASN A 434 19.04 5.39 9.40
CA ASN A 434 19.36 5.50 7.97
C ASN A 434 20.37 4.43 7.48
N GLU A 435 20.41 3.28 8.15
CA GLU A 435 21.33 2.18 7.85
C GLU A 435 20.80 1.37 6.67
N LEU A 436 21.61 1.18 5.63
CA LEU A 436 21.30 0.23 4.56
C LEU A 436 21.70 -1.17 5.01
N ALA A 437 20.85 -2.14 4.74
CA ALA A 437 21.09 -3.54 5.03
C ALA A 437 20.71 -4.40 3.84
N VAL A 438 21.66 -5.21 3.38
CA VAL A 438 21.46 -6.15 2.27
C VAL A 438 21.30 -7.54 2.86
N TYR A 439 20.17 -8.17 2.54
CA TYR A 439 19.83 -9.53 2.96
C TYR A 439 20.04 -10.46 1.77
N GLU A 440 20.69 -11.59 1.98
CA GLU A 440 20.58 -12.72 1.05
C GLU A 440 19.21 -13.38 1.20
N GLU A 441 18.60 -13.70 0.07
CA GLU A 441 17.33 -14.41 -0.01
C GLU A 441 17.49 -15.80 -0.64
N TYR A 442 16.52 -16.67 -0.37
CA TYR A 442 16.37 -17.87 -1.18
C TYR A 442 15.74 -17.51 -2.54
N PRO A 443 16.13 -18.18 -3.63
CA PRO A 443 15.50 -17.98 -4.94
C PRO A 443 14.02 -18.45 -4.98
N SER A 444 13.64 -19.34 -4.06
CA SER A 444 12.28 -19.84 -3.90
C SER A 444 12.01 -20.27 -2.46
N HIS A 445 10.76 -20.19 -2.02
CA HIS A 445 10.32 -20.56 -0.69
C HIS A 445 10.77 -22.00 -0.35
N PRO A 446 11.57 -22.21 0.72
CA PRO A 446 12.23 -23.49 0.98
C PRO A 446 11.30 -24.71 1.09
N THR A 447 10.03 -24.50 1.45
CA THR A 447 9.03 -25.58 1.56
C THR A 447 7.95 -25.55 0.51
N GLN A 448 7.66 -24.38 -0.08
CA GLN A 448 6.50 -24.20 -0.98
C GLN A 448 6.95 -24.15 -2.45
N GLY A 449 8.24 -23.94 -2.72
CA GLY A 449 8.78 -23.85 -4.09
C GLY A 449 8.33 -22.60 -4.86
N GLU A 450 7.64 -21.69 -4.20
CA GLU A 450 7.14 -20.44 -4.76
C GLU A 450 8.25 -19.38 -4.85
N GLY A 451 8.32 -18.65 -5.97
CA GLY A 451 9.41 -17.71 -6.26
C GLY A 451 9.32 -16.37 -5.50
N PRO A 452 9.62 -15.23 -6.17
CA PRO A 452 9.80 -13.92 -5.52
C PRO A 452 8.50 -13.28 -5.00
N TRP A 453 7.38 -14.01 -4.99
CA TRP A 453 6.14 -13.57 -4.35
C TRP A 453 6.30 -13.43 -2.83
N HIS A 454 7.32 -14.04 -2.23
CA HIS A 454 7.61 -13.92 -0.80
C HIS A 454 8.92 -13.18 -0.57
N LEU A 455 9.03 -12.54 0.60
CA LEU A 455 10.32 -12.14 1.14
C LEU A 455 10.96 -13.36 1.79
N LEU A 456 12.16 -13.72 1.35
CA LEU A 456 12.78 -15.01 1.65
C LEU A 456 14.17 -14.87 2.28
N PRO A 457 14.37 -14.02 3.31
CA PRO A 457 15.70 -13.86 3.90
C PRO A 457 16.24 -15.18 4.45
N LYS A 458 17.52 -15.42 4.23
CA LYS A 458 18.29 -16.60 4.66
C LYS A 458 19.33 -16.24 5.72
N GLY A 459 19.79 -14.98 5.70
CA GLY A 459 21.00 -14.53 6.38
C GLY A 459 22.26 -15.09 5.70
N PRO A 460 23.38 -14.35 5.66
CA PRO A 460 23.72 -13.17 6.47
C PRO A 460 23.05 -11.87 6.03
N VAL A 461 23.16 -10.84 6.88
CA VAL A 461 22.85 -9.47 6.53
C VAL A 461 24.15 -8.69 6.54
N VAL A 462 24.41 -7.91 5.50
CA VAL A 462 25.55 -6.99 5.44
C VAL A 462 25.03 -5.57 5.54
N CYS A 463 25.48 -4.84 6.56
CA CYS A 463 25.04 -3.48 6.82
C CYS A 463 26.05 -2.44 6.31
N SER A 464 25.56 -1.26 5.93
CA SER A 464 26.41 -0.12 5.59
C SER A 464 27.25 0.36 6.76
N SER A 465 26.80 0.13 8.00
CA SER A 465 27.49 0.52 9.23
C SER A 465 28.77 -0.27 9.53
N GLU A 466 29.01 -1.37 8.81
CA GLU A 466 30.20 -2.22 8.97
C GLU A 466 31.43 -1.69 8.24
N SER A 467 31.30 -0.60 7.48
CA SER A 467 32.39 -0.01 6.69
C SER A 467 32.38 1.52 6.78
N PRO A 468 33.53 2.19 6.70
CA PRO A 468 33.57 3.65 6.72
C PRO A 468 33.01 4.26 5.43
N ALA A 469 32.47 5.48 5.54
CA ALA A 469 31.98 6.27 4.42
C ALA A 469 32.59 7.69 4.42
N ARG A 470 32.54 8.35 3.26
CA ARG A 470 32.90 9.76 3.13
C ARG A 470 31.70 10.62 3.49
N VAL A 471 31.86 11.47 4.49
CA VAL A 471 30.82 12.39 4.97
C VAL A 471 31.23 13.83 4.66
N ARG A 472 30.28 14.64 4.18
CA ARG A 472 30.45 16.08 4.03
C ARG A 472 29.18 16.82 4.40
N ALA A 473 29.28 17.73 5.37
CA ALA A 473 28.21 18.63 5.74
C ALA A 473 28.22 19.91 4.88
N PHE A 474 27.05 20.49 4.71
CA PHE A 474 26.80 21.70 3.94
C PHE A 474 25.81 22.58 4.69
N ARG A 475 26.03 23.90 4.60
CA ARG A 475 25.09 24.92 5.04
C ARG A 475 24.64 25.72 3.84
N GLY A 476 23.35 26.01 3.76
CA GLY A 476 22.75 26.81 2.72
C GLY A 476 21.78 27.83 3.30
N PRO A 477 21.22 28.71 2.45
CA PRO A 477 20.27 29.75 2.87
C PRO A 477 19.01 29.17 3.53
N LEU A 478 18.61 27.95 3.14
CA LEU A 478 17.38 27.30 3.59
C LEU A 478 17.57 26.24 4.67
N GLY A 479 18.80 25.91 5.06
CA GLY A 479 19.03 24.86 6.06
C GLY A 479 20.41 24.23 5.97
N GLU A 480 20.50 23.02 6.51
CA GLU A 480 21.74 22.25 6.58
C GLU A 480 21.54 20.85 5.98
N ARG A 481 22.58 20.33 5.36
CA ARG A 481 22.55 19.04 4.65
C ARG A 481 23.83 18.26 4.91
N VAL A 482 23.72 16.95 5.04
CA VAL A 482 24.87 16.05 5.02
C VAL A 482 24.76 15.09 3.84
N VAL A 483 25.88 14.92 3.13
CA VAL A 483 26.01 13.96 2.03
C VAL A 483 27.01 12.88 2.44
N VAL A 484 26.54 11.65 2.39
CA VAL A 484 27.28 10.43 2.72
C VAL A 484 27.49 9.64 1.44
N ARG A 485 28.74 9.25 1.18
CA ARG A 485 29.10 8.36 0.07
C ARG A 485 29.86 7.16 0.61
N GLY A 486 29.29 5.97 0.43
CA GLY A 486 29.87 4.73 0.93
C GLY A 486 29.63 3.56 -0.02
N ARG A 487 29.99 2.37 0.44
CA ARG A 487 29.78 1.10 -0.26
C ARG A 487 29.55 -0.02 0.73
N ILE A 488 28.82 -1.05 0.31
CA ILE A 488 28.67 -2.30 1.08
C ILE A 488 29.46 -3.37 0.33
N GLY A 489 30.71 -3.61 0.74
CA GLY A 489 31.62 -4.54 0.06
C GLY A 489 31.63 -4.33 -1.46
N THR A 490 31.39 -5.40 -2.21
CA THR A 490 31.19 -5.40 -3.67
C THR A 490 29.71 -5.40 -4.09
N LEU A 491 28.77 -5.36 -3.15
CA LEU A 491 27.34 -5.53 -3.41
C LEU A 491 26.70 -4.29 -4.04
N LEU A 492 27.05 -3.10 -3.53
CA LEU A 492 26.54 -1.82 -4.03
C LEU A 492 27.39 -0.64 -3.56
N ARG A 493 27.25 0.48 -4.25
CA ARG A 493 27.63 1.82 -3.79
C ARG A 493 26.38 2.61 -3.41
N TYR A 494 26.51 3.52 -2.45
CA TYR A 494 25.39 4.37 -2.06
C TYR A 494 25.80 5.82 -1.87
N THR A 495 24.88 6.71 -2.23
CA THR A 495 24.90 8.12 -1.85
C THR A 495 23.64 8.42 -1.05
N GLN A 496 23.79 8.79 0.22
CA GLN A 496 22.68 9.24 1.08
C GLN A 496 22.80 10.74 1.33
N THR A 497 21.73 11.48 1.09
CA THR A 497 21.64 12.92 1.36
C THR A 497 20.55 13.14 2.41
N LEU A 498 20.92 13.66 3.57
CA LEU A 498 19.98 14.04 4.63
C LEU A 498 19.93 15.58 4.73
N THR A 499 18.74 16.16 4.71
CA THR A 499 18.57 17.62 4.77
C THR A 499 17.62 18.00 5.90
N LEU A 500 18.04 18.97 6.70
CA LEU A 500 17.21 19.68 7.69
C LEU A 500 16.95 21.08 7.16
N TRP A 501 15.70 21.33 6.77
CA TRP A 501 15.29 22.64 6.30
C TRP A 501 14.86 23.53 7.47
N ARG A 502 15.19 24.82 7.41
CA ARG A 502 14.68 25.81 8.35
C ARG A 502 13.17 25.97 8.16
N GLY A 503 12.42 25.99 9.25
CA GLY A 503 10.97 26.17 9.25
C GLY A 503 10.15 24.91 8.96
N VAL A 504 10.79 23.74 8.84
CA VAL A 504 10.10 22.47 8.54
C VAL A 504 10.54 21.39 9.53
N ALA A 505 9.57 20.80 10.23
CA ALA A 505 9.77 19.68 11.15
C ALA A 505 9.82 18.35 10.38
N ARG A 506 10.83 18.18 9.50
CA ARG A 506 11.07 16.94 8.74
C ARG A 506 12.56 16.74 8.45
N VAL A 507 13.03 15.50 8.50
CA VAL A 507 14.32 15.09 7.94
C VAL A 507 14.08 14.58 6.52
N ASP A 508 14.61 15.27 5.51
CA ASP A 508 14.51 14.81 4.13
C ASP A 508 15.65 13.85 3.82
N CYS A 509 15.32 12.60 3.50
CA CYS A 509 16.28 11.55 3.16
C CYS A 509 16.17 11.18 1.69
N ARG A 510 17.30 11.23 0.97
CA ARG A 510 17.41 10.72 -0.40
C ARG A 510 18.55 9.71 -0.46
N THR A 511 18.25 8.50 -0.93
CA THR A 511 19.24 7.45 -1.17
C THR A 511 19.32 7.17 -2.66
N THR A 512 20.52 7.17 -3.21
CA THR A 512 20.85 6.62 -4.52
C THR A 512 21.69 5.38 -4.31
N ILE A 513 21.30 4.28 -4.95
CA ILE A 513 22.03 3.02 -4.95
C ILE A 513 22.58 2.82 -6.36
N ASP A 514 23.89 2.61 -6.45
CA ASP A 514 24.61 2.39 -7.69
C ASP A 514 25.24 0.98 -7.68
N ASP A 515 25.42 0.39 -8.86
CA ASP A 515 26.02 -0.94 -9.07
C ASP A 515 25.33 -2.10 -8.34
N PHE A 516 24.04 -1.99 -8.02
CA PHE A 516 23.28 -3.10 -7.45
C PHE A 516 22.83 -4.05 -8.55
N THR A 517 23.69 -5.01 -8.91
CA THR A 517 23.47 -5.96 -10.02
C THR A 517 23.34 -7.42 -9.55
N GLY A 518 23.14 -7.64 -8.25
CA GLY A 518 22.95 -8.97 -7.68
C GLY A 518 21.58 -9.56 -7.99
N ALA A 519 21.39 -10.84 -7.64
CA ALA A 519 20.11 -11.53 -7.63
C ALA A 519 19.87 -12.13 -6.25
N ASP A 520 18.61 -12.44 -5.93
CA ASP A 520 18.19 -13.00 -4.63
C ASP A 520 18.68 -12.16 -3.44
N GLN A 521 18.51 -10.83 -3.55
CA GLN A 521 18.96 -9.87 -2.56
C GLN A 521 17.89 -8.82 -2.27
N LEU A 522 17.64 -8.58 -0.99
CA LEU A 522 16.73 -7.54 -0.51
C LEU A 522 17.51 -6.42 0.17
N VAL A 523 17.38 -5.20 -0.34
CA VAL A 523 17.94 -3.99 0.28
C VAL A 523 16.89 -3.31 1.14
N ARG A 524 17.23 -3.01 2.39
CA ARG A 524 16.36 -2.28 3.33
C ARG A 524 17.06 -1.07 3.90
N LEU A 525 16.28 -0.04 4.23
CA LEU A 525 16.71 1.09 5.03
C LEU A 525 16.11 0.98 6.43
N ARG A 526 16.93 1.08 7.49
CA ARG A 526 16.49 0.87 8.87
C ARG A 526 16.60 2.11 9.74
N TRP A 527 15.60 2.31 10.58
CA TRP A 527 15.53 3.35 11.61
C TRP A 527 15.13 2.72 12.95
N PRO A 528 16.08 2.41 13.84
CA PRO A 528 15.80 1.80 15.12
C PRO A 528 15.32 2.87 16.11
N CYS A 529 14.01 2.96 16.31
CA CYS A 529 13.40 3.97 17.19
C CYS A 529 13.18 3.42 18.61
N PRO A 530 13.50 4.17 19.69
CA PRO A 530 13.36 3.72 21.08
C PRO A 530 11.92 3.91 21.58
N VAL A 531 10.98 3.12 21.05
CA VAL A 531 9.57 3.12 21.48
C VAL A 531 9.18 1.74 22.01
N PRO A 532 9.38 1.48 23.33
CA PRO A 532 9.09 0.17 23.92
C PRO A 532 7.64 -0.25 23.74
N GLY A 533 7.42 -1.49 23.28
CA GLY A 533 6.09 -2.05 23.08
C GLY A 533 5.28 -1.40 21.96
N ALA A 534 5.91 -0.62 21.09
CA ALA A 534 5.21 -0.03 19.96
C ALA A 534 4.73 -1.06 18.95
N MET A 535 3.56 -0.80 18.37
CA MET A 535 3.01 -1.54 17.25
C MET A 535 3.27 -0.75 15.96
N PRO A 536 3.92 -1.34 14.96
CA PRO A 536 3.97 -0.77 13.61
C PRO A 536 2.56 -0.51 13.08
N VAL A 537 2.37 0.69 12.55
CA VAL A 537 1.13 1.11 11.89
C VAL A 537 1.46 1.63 10.50
N SER A 538 0.60 1.33 9.53
CA SER A 538 0.74 1.76 8.15
C SER A 538 -0.58 2.33 7.67
N GLU A 539 -0.52 3.48 7.02
CA GLU A 539 -1.62 3.96 6.19
C GLU A 539 -1.79 2.99 5.02
N VAL A 540 -3.02 2.58 4.76
CA VAL A 540 -3.41 1.74 3.63
C VAL A 540 -4.65 2.35 2.98
N GLY A 541 -5.25 1.73 1.97
CA GLY A 541 -6.41 2.29 1.24
C GLY A 541 -7.53 2.74 2.19
N ASP A 542 -7.64 4.06 2.40
CA ASP A 542 -8.58 4.74 3.30
C ASP A 542 -8.69 4.13 4.73
N ALA A 543 -7.59 3.59 5.25
CA ALA A 543 -7.54 3.01 6.58
C ALA A 543 -6.12 3.05 7.18
N VAL A 544 -6.03 2.69 8.47
CA VAL A 544 -4.75 2.50 9.16
C VAL A 544 -4.75 1.11 9.78
N VAL A 545 -3.76 0.30 9.44
CA VAL A 545 -3.59 -1.06 9.97
C VAL A 545 -2.41 -1.11 10.92
N GLY A 546 -2.57 -1.85 12.02
CA GLY A 546 -1.50 -2.18 12.95
C GLY A 546 -1.10 -3.63 12.80
N ARG A 547 0.16 -3.90 12.43
CA ARG A 547 0.70 -5.26 12.29
C ARG A 547 2.00 -5.41 13.07
N GLY A 548 2.34 -6.63 13.47
CA GLY A 548 3.60 -6.92 14.16
C GLY A 548 4.83 -6.62 13.29
N PHE A 549 6.02 -6.60 13.90
CA PHE A 549 7.26 -6.41 13.15
C PHE A 549 7.52 -7.59 12.19
N ALA A 550 7.93 -7.23 10.97
CA ALA A 550 7.95 -8.09 9.81
C ALA A 550 9.05 -9.15 9.76
N LEU A 551 10.27 -8.75 10.12
CA LEU A 551 11.44 -9.62 10.18
C LEU A 551 12.10 -9.40 11.53
N LEU A 552 12.01 -10.41 12.38
CA LEU A 552 12.80 -10.46 13.59
C LEU A 552 14.25 -10.76 13.20
N HIS A 553 15.18 -10.37 14.06
CA HIS A 553 16.60 -10.71 13.91
C HIS A 553 16.95 -11.74 14.97
N ASP A 554 17.76 -12.74 14.60
CA ASP A 554 18.44 -13.61 15.56
C ASP A 554 19.84 -13.07 15.80
N GLY A 555 19.96 -12.16 16.78
CA GLY A 555 21.18 -11.39 17.02
C GLY A 555 21.57 -10.54 15.79
N PRO A 556 22.78 -10.70 15.23
CA PRO A 556 23.21 -9.97 14.03
C PRO A 556 22.68 -10.56 12.71
N ARG A 557 22.02 -11.72 12.73
CA ARG A 557 21.52 -12.39 11.53
C ARG A 557 20.06 -12.05 11.27
N ALA A 558 19.66 -12.06 10.00
CA ALA A 558 18.25 -12.11 9.66
C ALA A 558 17.65 -13.44 10.15
N VAL A 559 16.36 -13.42 10.47
CA VAL A 559 15.55 -14.63 10.52
C VAL A 559 15.69 -15.38 9.19
N ASP A 560 15.91 -16.69 9.30
CA ASP A 560 16.00 -17.63 8.19
C ASP A 560 14.59 -18.13 7.85
N THR A 561 14.15 -17.90 6.63
CA THR A 561 12.82 -18.29 6.14
C THR A 561 12.62 -19.80 6.15
N ALA A 562 13.70 -20.60 6.04
CA ALA A 562 13.61 -22.05 6.20
C ALA A 562 13.19 -22.47 7.63
N ARG A 563 13.31 -21.57 8.61
CA ARG A 563 12.88 -21.77 10.00
C ARG A 563 11.59 -21.03 10.33
N HIS A 564 11.41 -19.85 9.76
CA HIS A 564 10.24 -19.00 9.95
C HIS A 564 9.61 -18.69 8.60
N LEU A 565 8.64 -19.51 8.19
CA LEU A 565 8.08 -19.54 6.83
C LEU A 565 7.32 -18.28 6.41
N TRP A 566 7.24 -17.24 7.24
CA TRP A 566 6.44 -16.05 6.99
C TRP A 566 7.18 -14.78 7.40
N ALA A 567 7.24 -13.82 6.49
CA ALA A 567 7.60 -12.43 6.76
C ALA A 567 6.33 -11.57 6.83
N LEU A 568 6.23 -10.66 7.80
CA LEU A 568 5.02 -9.84 8.05
C LEU A 568 5.16 -8.39 7.56
N ASP A 569 5.80 -8.18 6.41
CA ASP A 569 5.96 -6.84 5.83
C ASP A 569 4.65 -6.27 5.30
N ASN A 570 4.61 -4.94 5.28
CA ASN A 570 3.38 -4.19 5.03
C ASN A 570 3.68 -3.02 4.11
N PRO A 571 2.93 -2.88 3.00
CA PRO A 571 3.00 -1.67 2.21
C PRO A 571 2.35 -0.53 2.99
N ALA A 572 2.86 0.67 2.75
CA ALA A 572 2.28 1.90 3.27
C ALA A 572 1.91 2.81 2.10
N TYR A 573 0.70 3.36 2.14
CA TYR A 573 0.18 4.22 1.09
C TYR A 573 0.95 5.55 1.03
N GLY A 574 0.93 6.32 2.12
CA GLY A 574 1.63 7.60 2.26
C GLY A 574 2.51 7.71 3.52
N TRP A 575 2.15 7.04 4.62
CA TRP A 575 2.96 7.03 5.84
C TRP A 575 2.92 5.69 6.60
N PHE A 576 3.98 5.44 7.36
CA PHE A 576 4.05 4.39 8.36
C PHE A 576 4.69 4.95 9.63
N GLY A 577 4.44 4.29 10.76
CA GLY A 577 4.94 4.76 12.05
C GLY A 577 4.86 3.71 13.14
N LEU A 578 5.22 4.13 14.35
CA LEU A 578 5.14 3.33 15.56
C LEU A 578 4.05 3.90 16.46
N SER A 579 3.04 3.09 16.76
CA SER A 579 1.95 3.42 17.66
C SER A 579 2.22 2.88 19.07
N SER A 580 1.85 3.65 20.10
CA SER A 580 1.83 3.19 21.49
C SER A 580 0.42 3.36 22.05
N ALA A 581 -0.03 2.41 22.86
CA ALA A 581 -1.36 2.45 23.45
C ALA A 581 -1.49 3.63 24.42
N ALA A 582 -2.29 4.64 24.06
CA ALA A 582 -2.65 5.71 24.97
C ALA A 582 -3.71 5.22 25.97
N ARG A 583 -3.42 5.32 27.28
CA ARG A 583 -4.43 5.09 28.31
C ARG A 583 -5.18 6.39 28.58
N VAL A 584 -6.39 6.51 28.03
CA VAL A 584 -7.29 7.64 28.32
C VAL A 584 -8.10 7.33 29.59
N ARG A 585 -8.05 8.20 30.59
CA ARG A 585 -8.91 8.14 31.76
C ARG A 585 -9.99 9.20 31.62
N VAL A 586 -11.21 8.79 31.32
CA VAL A 586 -12.36 9.70 31.30
C VAL A 586 -12.90 9.81 32.74
N SER A 587 -12.72 10.98 33.35
CA SER A 587 -13.32 11.31 34.65
C SER A 587 -14.52 12.23 34.42
N GLY A 588 -15.74 11.68 34.52
CA GLY A 588 -16.98 12.47 34.56
C GLY A 588 -17.40 12.78 36.01
N PRO A 589 -17.91 13.99 36.30
CA PRO A 589 -18.50 14.31 37.59
C PRO A 589 -19.83 13.55 37.73
N GLY A 590 -19.80 12.35 38.31
CA GLY A 590 -21.01 11.55 38.53
C GLY A 590 -20.81 10.03 38.69
N CYS A 591 -19.65 9.47 38.34
CA CYS A 591 -19.40 8.04 38.56
C CYS A 591 -18.92 7.76 39.99
N GLY A 592 -19.84 7.91 40.95
CA GLY A 592 -19.77 7.22 42.23
C GLY A 592 -19.74 5.71 41.98
N ARG A 593 -18.98 4.99 42.81
CA ARG A 593 -18.71 3.54 42.76
C ARG A 593 -19.95 2.72 42.35
N SER A 594 -20.09 2.40 41.07
CA SER A 594 -20.98 1.33 40.62
C SER A 594 -20.40 0.66 39.36
N ARG A 595 -20.28 -0.67 39.47
CA ARG A 595 -19.99 -1.71 38.49
C ARG A 595 -19.33 -1.26 37.16
N SER A 596 -18.09 -1.69 37.00
CA SER A 596 -17.36 -1.77 35.72
C SER A 596 -18.25 -2.36 34.62
N PRO A 597 -18.36 -1.75 33.42
CA PRO A 597 -18.92 -2.44 32.26
C PRO A 597 -17.94 -3.56 31.91
N ARG A 598 -18.36 -4.81 32.08
CA ARG A 598 -17.66 -5.96 31.50
C ARG A 598 -17.84 -5.88 29.99
N TRP A 599 -16.89 -5.28 29.29
CA TRP A 599 -16.62 -5.67 27.91
C TRP A 599 -16.20 -7.13 27.94
N CYS A 600 -17.11 -8.00 27.53
CA CYS A 600 -16.94 -9.45 27.61
C CYS A 600 -16.05 -9.94 26.47
N LEU A 601 -14.75 -9.60 26.51
CA LEU A 601 -13.73 -10.39 25.81
C LEU A 601 -13.61 -11.73 26.54
N ARG A 602 -14.35 -12.75 26.06
CA ARG A 602 -14.14 -14.14 26.47
C ARG A 602 -12.75 -14.58 26.01
N ARG A 603 -11.72 -14.28 26.80
CA ARG A 603 -10.46 -15.04 26.79
C ARG A 603 -10.74 -16.42 27.36
N ARG A 604 -10.91 -17.45 26.52
CA ARG A 604 -10.72 -18.84 26.97
C ARG A 604 -9.23 -18.99 27.34
N ARG A 605 -8.97 -19.29 28.61
CA ARG A 605 -7.65 -19.67 29.12
C ARG A 605 -7.32 -21.07 28.58
N CYS A 606 -6.24 -21.23 27.83
CA CYS A 606 -5.53 -22.51 27.73
C CYS A 606 -4.70 -22.72 29.01
N PRO A 607 -4.70 -23.91 29.63
CA PRO A 607 -3.81 -24.21 30.75
C PRO A 607 -2.51 -24.81 30.20
N GLY A 608 -1.42 -24.03 30.25
CA GLY A 608 -0.08 -24.52 29.93
C GLY A 608 0.94 -23.90 30.88
N ARG A 609 1.35 -24.68 31.89
CA ARG A 609 2.43 -24.31 32.81
C ARG A 609 3.74 -24.25 32.05
N TRP A 610 4.41 -23.11 32.05
CA TRP A 610 5.85 -23.04 31.82
C TRP A 610 6.50 -22.56 33.12
N ARG A 611 7.29 -23.45 33.72
CA ARG A 611 8.17 -23.14 34.85
C ARG A 611 9.42 -22.47 34.27
N ALA A 612 9.85 -21.40 34.92
CA ALA A 612 11.13 -20.78 34.69
C ALA A 612 12.26 -21.60 35.33
N SER A 613 13.30 -21.82 34.54
CA SER A 613 14.71 -21.99 34.95
C SER A 613 15.57 -21.49 33.82
#